data_AF-A0A2S9F9D2-F1
#
_entry.id   AF-A0A2S9F9D2-F1
#
_cell.length_a   1.000
_cell.length_b   1.000
_cell.length_c   1.000
_cell.angle_alpha   90.00
_cell.angle_beta   90.00
_cell.angle_gamma   90.00
#
_symmetry.space_group_name_H-M   'P 1'
#
loop_
_entity.id
_entity.type
_entity.pdbx_description
1 polymer ?
#
loop_
_entity_poly.entity_id
_entity_poly.type
_entity_poly.pdbx_seq_one_letter_code
_entity_poly.pdbx_strand_id
1 'polypeptide(L)' 'KALPGFGEQKAKIFLALLGKQYGVTPTGWRAAAGDYGKAGSHMSVADVLDPGSLQKVRAYKKEAKAAAKAKAEP' A
#
# COMPACT_ATOMS: atom_id res chain seq x y z
N LYS A 1 9.48 6.17 -16.18
CA LYS A 1 8.41 5.94 -15.17
C LYS A 1 7.06 6.01 -15.91
N ALA A 2 6.47 4.87 -16.27
CA ALA A 2 5.60 4.77 -17.46
C ALA A 2 4.16 4.29 -17.15
N LEU A 3 3.46 4.93 -16.22
CA LEU A 3 1.99 4.80 -16.09
C LEU A 3 1.37 6.18 -15.78
N PRO A 4 0.68 6.82 -16.74
CA PRO A 4 -0.05 8.06 -16.49
C PRO A 4 -1.11 7.81 -15.39
N GLY A 5 -1.08 8.59 -14.32
CA GLY A 5 -1.99 8.44 -13.17
C GLY A 5 -1.56 7.43 -12.09
N PHE A 6 -0.47 6.66 -12.33
CA PHE A 6 0.08 5.70 -11.38
C PHE A 6 1.48 6.13 -10.91
N GLY A 7 1.53 6.85 -9.80
CA GLY A 7 2.80 7.18 -9.13
C GLY A 7 3.50 5.93 -8.61
N GLU A 8 4.82 6.00 -8.40
CA GLU A 8 5.65 4.88 -7.92
C GLU A 8 5.09 4.23 -6.64
N GLN A 9 4.53 5.02 -5.73
CA GLN A 9 3.89 4.52 -4.52
C GLN A 9 2.67 3.64 -4.82
N LYS A 10 1.80 4.05 -5.76
CA LYS A 10 0.63 3.25 -6.16
C LYS A 10 1.06 1.98 -6.88
N ALA A 11 2.09 2.05 -7.73
CA ALA A 11 2.64 0.88 -8.43
C ALA A 11 3.13 -0.18 -7.43
N LYS A 12 3.84 0.25 -6.38
CA LYS A 12 4.29 -0.62 -5.29
C LYS A 12 3.13 -1.25 -4.50
N ILE A 13 2.10 -0.46 -4.18
CA ILE A 13 0.88 -0.95 -3.51
C ILE A 13 0.15 -2.00 -4.38
N PHE A 14 0.02 -1.74 -5.68
CA PHE A 14 -0.63 -2.65 -6.61
C PHE A 14 0.15 -3.96 -6.75
N LEU A 15 1.47 -3.89 -6.86
CA LEU A 15 2.32 -5.08 -6.85
C LEU A 15 2.20 -5.86 -5.53
N ALA A 16 2.12 -5.17 -4.39
CA ALA A 16 1.89 -5.80 -3.10
C ALA A 16 0.54 -6.52 -3.03
N LEU A 17 -0.51 -5.94 -3.61
CA LEU A 17 -1.85 -6.54 -3.67
C LEU A 17 -1.86 -7.79 -4.54
N LEU A 18 -1.21 -7.73 -5.70
CA LEU A 18 -1.05 -8.90 -6.56
C LEU A 18 -0.29 -10.02 -5.86
N GLY A 19 0.79 -9.72 -5.13
CA GLY A 19 1.57 -10.73 -4.42
C GLY A 19 0.90 -11.28 -3.16
N LYS A 20 0.22 -10.44 -2.39
CA LYS A 20 -0.40 -10.85 -1.11
C LYS A 20 -1.79 -11.47 -1.28
N GLN A 21 -2.62 -10.91 -2.15
CA GLN A 21 -4.02 -11.35 -2.32
C GLN A 21 -4.21 -12.28 -3.51
N TYR A 22 -3.52 -12.01 -4.62
CA TYR A 22 -3.66 -12.80 -5.85
C TYR A 22 -2.57 -13.87 -6.01
N GLY A 23 -1.64 -14.00 -5.07
CA GLY A 23 -0.56 -15.00 -5.10
C GLY A 23 0.50 -14.77 -6.19
N VAL A 24 0.51 -13.60 -6.84
CA VAL A 24 1.47 -13.25 -7.89
C VAL A 24 2.83 -12.95 -7.27
N THR A 25 3.66 -13.98 -7.14
CA THR A 25 4.92 -13.94 -6.39
C THR A 25 6.16 -14.16 -7.26
N PRO A 26 6.38 -13.38 -8.35
CA PRO A 26 7.57 -13.51 -9.17
C PRO A 26 8.82 -13.15 -8.36
N THR A 27 9.95 -13.80 -8.65
CA THR A 27 11.19 -13.61 -7.91
C THR A 27 11.55 -12.13 -7.78
N GLY A 28 11.75 -11.66 -6.54
CA GLY A 28 12.08 -10.25 -6.26
C GLY A 28 10.88 -9.28 -6.13
N TRP A 29 9.63 -9.73 -6.25
CA TRP A 29 8.45 -8.86 -6.15
C TRP A 29 8.37 -8.06 -4.84
N ARG A 30 8.82 -8.63 -3.72
CA ARG A 30 8.85 -7.92 -2.42
C ARG A 30 9.81 -6.74 -2.43
N ALA A 31 10.96 -6.88 -3.07
CA ALA A 31 11.93 -5.79 -3.22
C ALA A 31 11.35 -4.68 -4.11
N ALA A 32 10.67 -5.05 -5.20
CA ALA A 32 9.99 -4.11 -6.08
C ALA A 32 8.82 -3.40 -5.39
N ALA A 33 8.07 -4.10 -4.53
CA ALA A 33 6.98 -3.53 -3.72
C ALA A 33 7.47 -2.67 -2.54
N GLY A 34 8.74 -2.80 -2.15
CA GLY A 34 9.32 -2.05 -1.02
C GLY A 34 8.60 -2.34 0.29
N ASP A 35 8.32 -1.30 1.08
CA ASP A 35 7.67 -1.43 2.39
C ASP A 35 6.26 -2.04 2.31
N TYR A 36 5.58 -1.92 1.17
CA TYR A 36 4.27 -2.55 0.96
C TYR A 36 4.35 -4.07 0.79
N GLY A 37 5.52 -4.59 0.39
CA GLY A 37 5.78 -6.03 0.25
C GLY A 37 6.07 -6.76 1.56
N LYS A 38 6.30 -6.03 2.67
CA LYS A 38 6.58 -6.63 3.99
C LYS A 38 5.35 -7.34 4.54
N ALA A 39 5.54 -8.57 5.04
CA ALA A 39 4.49 -9.32 5.74
C ALA A 39 4.12 -8.61 7.05
N GLY A 40 2.83 -8.51 7.37
CA GLY A 40 2.32 -7.83 8.58
C GLY A 40 2.25 -6.30 8.50
N SER A 41 2.57 -5.69 7.35
CA SER A 41 2.26 -4.29 7.10
C SER A 41 0.75 -4.13 6.93
N HIS A 42 0.11 -3.11 7.51
CA HIS A 42 -1.30 -2.75 7.27
C HIS A 42 -1.39 -1.34 6.66
N MET A 43 -0.46 -1.05 5.75
CA MET A 43 -0.29 0.29 5.20
C MET A 43 -1.17 0.53 3.96
N SER A 44 -1.72 -0.52 3.35
CA SER A 44 -2.41 -0.37 2.06
C SER A 44 -3.50 -1.41 1.80
N VAL A 45 -4.20 -1.24 0.67
CA VAL A 45 -5.27 -2.16 0.24
C VAL A 45 -4.75 -3.59 0.02
N ALA A 46 -3.48 -3.72 -0.41
CA ALA A 46 -2.46 -4.55 0.22
C ALA A 46 -2.94 -5.70 1.12
N ASP A 47 -3.39 -5.24 2.27
CA ASP A 47 -3.44 -5.96 3.53
C ASP A 47 -4.91 -6.13 3.97
N VAL A 48 -5.86 -5.83 3.07
CA VAL A 48 -7.30 -5.91 3.31
C VAL A 48 -7.80 -7.31 2.95
N LEU A 49 -7.75 -8.24 3.91
CA LEU A 49 -8.25 -9.61 3.71
C LEU A 49 -9.74 -9.74 4.04
N ASP A 50 -10.28 -8.83 4.85
CA ASP A 50 -11.64 -8.88 5.38
C ASP A 50 -12.19 -7.46 5.64
N PRO A 51 -13.51 -7.31 5.90
CA PRO A 51 -14.13 -6.02 6.18
C PRO A 51 -13.53 -5.26 7.38
N GLY A 52 -13.04 -5.98 8.40
CA GLY A 52 -12.34 -5.40 9.55
C GLY A 52 -10.96 -4.85 9.17
N SER A 53 -10.23 -5.55 8.30
CA SER A 53 -8.97 -5.05 7.74
C SER A 53 -9.17 -3.82 6.84
N LEU A 54 -10.29 -3.72 6.12
CA LEU A 54 -10.63 -2.53 5.32
C LEU A 54 -10.79 -1.30 6.22
N GLN A 55 -11.48 -1.44 7.35
CA GLN A 55 -11.67 -0.34 8.30
C GLN A 55 -10.34 0.14 8.89
N LYS A 56 -9.44 -0.78 9.26
CA LYS A 56 -8.09 -0.45 9.76
C LYS A 56 -7.26 0.31 8.72
N VAL A 57 -7.26 -0.14 7.46
CA VAL A 57 -6.52 0.55 6.39
C VAL A 57 -7.14 1.93 6.08
N ARG A 58 -8.47 2.07 6.17
CA ARG A 58 -9.14 3.37 6.03
C ARG A 58 -8.77 4.33 7.17
N ALA A 59 -8.75 3.85 8.42
CA ALA A 59 -8.31 4.63 9.57
C ALA A 59 -6.85 5.08 9.41
N TYR A 60 -5.95 4.14 9.09
CA TYR A 60 -4.54 4.42 8.84
C TYR A 60 -4.32 5.44 7.71
N LYS A 61 -5.05 5.31 6.59
CA LYS A 61 -4.99 6.30 5.50
C LYS A 61 -5.50 7.67 5.92
N LYS A 62 -6.55 7.73 6.74
CA LYS A 62 -7.12 8.99 7.22
C LYS A 62 -6.13 9.70 8.14
N GLU A 63 -5.50 8.97 9.06
CA GLU A 63 -4.47 9.49 9.96
C GLU A 63 -3.20 9.90 9.20
N ALA A 64 -2.70 9.07 8.28
CA ALA A 64 -1.55 9.41 7.46
C ALA A 64 -1.81 10.66 6.59
N LYS A 65 -3.03 10.82 6.06
CA LYS A 65 -3.44 12.01 5.31
C LYS A 65 -3.55 13.24 6.24
N ALA A 66 -4.04 13.08 7.46
CA ALA A 66 -4.09 14.15 8.45
C ALA A 66 -2.68 14.59 8.88
N ALA A 67 -1.79 13.64 9.15
CA ALA A 67 -0.39 13.91 9.48
C ALA A 67 0.38 14.56 8.32
N ALA A 68 0.10 14.14 7.08
CA ALA A 68 0.66 14.79 5.89
C ALA A 68 0.13 16.21 5.69
N LYS A 69 -1.15 16.45 5.98
CA LYS A 69 -1.73 17.81 6.00
C LYS A 69 -1.10 18.68 7.08
N ALA A 70 -0.96 18.17 8.30
CA ALA A 70 -0.33 18.88 9.42
C ALA A 70 1.16 19.19 9.16
N LYS A 71 1.87 18.35 8.40
CA LYS A 71 3.24 18.63 7.93
C LYS A 71 3.30 19.59 6.74
N ALA A 72 2.20 19.79 6.03
CA ALA A 72 2.11 20.68 4.88
C ALA A 72 1.60 22.08 5.25
N GLU A 73 1.22 22.31 6.51
CA GLU A 73 0.76 23.58 7.04
C GLU A 73 1.82 24.13 8.01
N PRO A 74 2.68 25.07 7.58
CA PRO A 74 3.54 25.85 8.47
C PRO A 74 2.77 26.96 9.19
#